data_AF-A0A953X312-F1
#
_entry.id   AF-A0A953X312-F1
#
_cell.length_a   1.000
_cell.length_b   1.000
_cell.length_c   1.000
_cell.angle_alpha   90.00
_cell.angle_beta   90.00
_cell.angle_gamma   90.00
#
_symmetry.space_group_name_H-M   'P 1'
#
loop_
_entity.id
_entity.type
_entity.pdbx_description
1 polymer ?
#
loop_
_entity_poly.entity_id
_entity_poly.type
_entity_poly.pdbx_seq_one_letter_code
_entity_poly.pdbx_strand_id
1 'polypeptide(L)'
;ALVMDPHDALEKQDLQIADLCLREGRGLVLVVSKWDTVKDPDAAARHIRDIANRLMPNAGGAPVVFLSGLTGKHVDKLMPAVLQVHKDWTARVKTGDLNRWLRHTVERHPPPSVQGKRIKPRYMAQMKSRPPTFVLIASRGDQMPDSYKRYLINELRDAFDLHGVPIRLFVRQGKNPYADKPGGFRKPDWKIQQQKKSGK
;
A
#
# COMPACT_ATOMS: atom_id res chain seq x y z
N ALA A 1 -3.08 -14.79 10.68
CA ALA A 1 -2.58 -14.10 11.88
C ALA A 1 -1.14 -14.51 12.09
N LEU A 2 -0.27 -13.57 12.46
CA LEU A 2 1.12 -13.83 12.86
C LEU A 2 1.18 -13.75 14.38
N VAL A 3 1.58 -14.84 15.04
CA VAL A 3 1.62 -14.94 16.49
C VAL A 3 3.06 -14.76 16.96
N MET A 4 3.27 -13.89 17.95
CA MET A 4 4.57 -13.51 18.48
C MET A 4 4.58 -13.58 20.01
N ASP A 5 5.77 -13.70 20.58
CA ASP A 5 6.01 -13.57 22.02
C ASP A 5 6.11 -12.08 22.40
N PRO A 6 5.60 -11.65 23.57
CA PRO A 6 5.67 -10.25 23.99
C PRO A 6 7.09 -9.74 24.25
N HIS A 7 8.02 -10.62 24.61
CA HIS A 7 9.41 -10.23 24.90
C HIS A 7 10.26 -10.09 23.63
N ASP A 8 9.96 -10.89 22.62
CA ASP A 8 10.70 -10.95 21.34
C ASP A 8 9.81 -10.59 20.14
N ALA A 9 8.85 -9.66 20.34
CA ALA A 9 7.91 -9.28 19.28
C ALA A 9 8.60 -8.45 18.18
N LEU A 10 8.27 -8.74 16.91
CA LEU A 10 8.72 -7.98 15.74
C LEU A 10 10.23 -8.11 15.48
N GLU A 11 10.79 -9.28 15.80
CA GLU A 11 12.15 -9.63 15.41
C GLU A 11 12.30 -9.79 13.89
N LYS A 12 13.54 -9.95 13.43
CA LYS A 12 13.86 -10.10 12.01
C LYS A 12 13.03 -11.20 11.33
N GLN A 13 12.83 -12.34 11.99
CA GLN A 13 12.06 -13.45 11.43
C GLN A 13 10.57 -13.10 11.28
N ASP A 14 9.97 -12.46 12.30
CA ASP A 14 8.58 -12.01 12.25
C ASP A 14 8.34 -11.04 11.09
N LEU A 15 9.24 -10.08 10.92
CA LEU A 15 9.17 -9.10 9.84
C LEU A 15 9.29 -9.76 8.46
N GLN A 16 10.15 -10.77 8.33
CA GLN A 16 10.29 -11.54 7.08
C GLN A 16 9.03 -12.34 6.75
N ILE A 17 8.42 -12.99 7.75
CA ILE A 17 7.17 -13.74 7.57
C ILE A 17 6.03 -12.77 7.23
N ALA A 18 5.93 -11.65 7.93
CA ALA A 18 4.94 -10.63 7.66
C ALA A 18 5.07 -10.06 6.25
N ASP A 19 6.28 -9.71 5.81
CA ASP A 19 6.53 -9.24 4.45
C ASP A 19 6.15 -10.29 3.40
N LEU A 20 6.49 -11.56 3.64
CA LEU A 20 6.08 -12.65 2.75
C LEU A 20 4.54 -12.74 2.63
N CYS A 21 3.80 -12.69 3.74
CA CYS A 21 2.34 -12.68 3.71
C CYS A 21 1.76 -11.51 2.90
N LEU A 22 2.33 -10.32 3.06
CA LEU A 22 1.89 -9.11 2.33
C LEU A 22 2.22 -9.21 0.83
N ARG A 23 3.39 -9.74 0.47
CA ARG A 23 3.78 -9.97 -0.93
C ARG A 23 2.82 -10.94 -1.63
N GLU A 24 2.44 -12.01 -0.95
CA GLU A 24 1.40 -12.95 -1.40
C GLU A 24 0.00 -12.32 -1.49
N GLY A 25 -0.18 -11.09 -1.01
CA GLY A 25 -1.43 -10.37 -1.09
C GLY A 25 -2.45 -10.78 -0.03
N ARG A 26 -2.00 -11.29 1.12
CA ARG A 26 -2.85 -11.70 2.25
C ARG A 26 -3.01 -10.56 3.26
N GLY A 27 -4.18 -10.48 3.89
CA GLY A 27 -4.39 -9.61 5.05
C GLY A 27 -3.62 -10.11 6.26
N LEU A 28 -3.19 -9.18 7.12
CA LEU A 28 -2.35 -9.45 8.27
C LEU A 28 -3.03 -9.00 9.57
N VAL A 29 -3.01 -9.89 10.56
CA VAL A 29 -3.39 -9.60 11.94
C VAL A 29 -2.20 -10.00 12.79
N LEU A 30 -1.69 -9.07 13.59
CA LEU A 30 -0.60 -9.31 14.52
C LEU A 30 -1.20 -9.77 15.85
N VAL A 31 -0.66 -10.85 16.41
CA VAL A 31 -1.12 -11.43 17.66
C VAL A 31 0.08 -11.55 18.59
N VAL A 32 -0.03 -10.95 19.76
CA VAL A 32 0.95 -11.12 20.82
C VAL A 32 0.33 -12.03 21.87
N SER A 33 0.85 -13.25 21.96
CA SER A 33 0.39 -14.27 22.91
C SER A 33 1.02 -14.06 24.29
N LYS A 34 0.71 -14.91 25.28
CA LYS A 34 1.29 -14.85 26.64
C LYS A 34 1.16 -13.48 27.32
N TRP A 35 0.13 -12.70 26.99
CA TRP A 35 -0.03 -11.34 27.52
C TRP A 35 -0.25 -11.26 29.04
N ASP A 36 -0.45 -12.41 29.69
CA ASP A 36 -0.46 -12.58 31.15
C ASP A 36 0.92 -12.40 31.80
N THR A 37 2.03 -12.56 31.08
CA THR A 37 3.40 -12.41 31.61
C THR A 37 3.88 -10.95 31.66
N VAL A 38 3.12 -10.04 31.05
CA VAL A 38 3.52 -8.63 30.89
C VAL A 38 3.18 -7.82 32.14
N LYS A 39 4.20 -7.22 32.76
CA LYS A 39 4.07 -6.43 34.00
C LYS A 39 3.38 -5.08 33.81
N ASP A 40 3.71 -4.36 32.72
CA ASP A 40 3.09 -3.09 32.35
C ASP A 40 2.43 -3.21 30.96
N PRO A 41 1.17 -3.68 30.91
CA PRO A 41 0.47 -3.93 29.66
C PRO A 41 0.28 -2.67 28.82
N ASP A 42 0.09 -1.50 29.43
CA ASP A 42 -0.25 -0.28 28.70
C ASP A 42 0.98 0.35 28.05
N ALA A 43 2.13 0.34 28.72
CA ALA A 43 3.39 0.76 28.11
C ALA A 43 3.82 -0.23 27.01
N ALA A 44 3.78 -1.53 27.28
CA ALA A 44 4.18 -2.56 26.32
C ALA A 44 3.30 -2.55 25.06
N ALA A 45 1.97 -2.42 25.23
CA ALA A 45 1.06 -2.39 24.09
C ALA A 45 1.27 -1.16 23.20
N ARG A 46 1.56 0.01 23.78
CA ARG A 46 1.93 1.21 23.00
C ARG A 46 3.22 0.99 22.24
N HIS A 47 4.25 0.50 22.92
CA HIS A 47 5.55 0.24 22.33
C HIS A 47 5.48 -0.70 21.12
N ILE A 48 4.79 -1.84 21.27
CA ILE A 48 4.64 -2.83 20.19
C ILE A 48 3.87 -2.25 19.00
N ARG A 49 2.80 -1.48 19.24
CA ARG A 49 2.03 -0.83 18.16
C ARG A 49 2.89 0.20 17.42
N ASP A 50 3.69 0.98 18.13
CA ASP A 50 4.57 1.99 17.52
C ASP A 50 5.67 1.32 16.68
N ILE A 51 6.27 0.23 17.17
CA ILE A 51 7.25 -0.55 16.42
C ILE A 51 6.60 -1.15 15.17
N ALA A 52 5.42 -1.75 15.28
CA ALA A 52 4.70 -2.35 14.15
C ALA A 52 4.44 -1.29 13.05
N ASN A 53 3.95 -0.11 13.43
CA ASN A 53 3.70 0.98 12.49
C ASN A 53 4.98 1.47 11.82
N ARG A 54 6.10 1.52 12.55
CA ARG A 54 7.40 1.96 12.02
C ARG A 54 8.03 0.94 11.09
N LEU A 55 8.04 -0.33 11.47
CA LEU A 55 8.76 -1.40 10.75
C LEU A 55 7.95 -2.00 9.61
N MET A 56 6.63 -1.81 9.59
CA MET A 56 5.73 -2.44 8.61
C MET A 56 4.88 -1.43 7.84
N PRO A 57 5.49 -0.49 7.09
CA PRO A 57 4.75 0.56 6.37
C PRO A 57 3.77 0.00 5.33
N ASN A 58 4.06 -1.18 4.77
CA ASN A 58 3.18 -1.86 3.82
C ASN A 58 1.92 -2.45 4.48
N ALA A 59 1.95 -2.69 5.80
CA ALA A 59 0.84 -3.19 6.60
C ALA A 59 0.29 -2.12 7.55
N GLY A 60 0.48 -0.82 7.25
CA GLY A 60 0.09 0.27 8.13
C GLY A 60 -1.31 0.08 8.72
N GLY A 61 -1.42 0.26 10.04
CA GLY A 61 -2.68 0.05 10.76
C GLY A 61 -3.12 -1.41 10.92
N ALA A 62 -2.25 -2.41 10.68
CA ALA A 62 -2.58 -3.80 10.98
C ALA A 62 -3.00 -3.96 12.45
N PRO A 63 -4.14 -4.62 12.73
CA PRO A 63 -4.60 -4.77 14.10
C PRO A 63 -3.61 -5.63 14.90
N VAL A 64 -3.27 -5.16 16.09
CA VAL A 64 -2.47 -5.88 17.07
C VAL A 64 -3.39 -6.37 18.20
N VAL A 65 -3.55 -7.68 18.29
CA VAL A 65 -4.36 -8.36 19.31
C VAL A 65 -3.45 -8.91 20.40
N PHE A 66 -3.67 -8.46 21.62
CA PHE A 66 -2.95 -8.93 22.81
C PHE A 66 -3.80 -9.94 23.56
N LEU A 67 -3.36 -11.20 23.63
CA LEU A 67 -4.12 -12.30 24.22
C LEU A 67 -3.22 -13.27 25.01
N SER A 68 -3.86 -14.12 25.81
CA SER A 68 -3.21 -15.24 26.49
C SER A 68 -3.95 -16.53 26.16
N GLY A 69 -3.28 -17.43 25.44
CA GLY A 69 -3.83 -18.75 25.15
C GLY A 69 -3.95 -19.64 26.39
N LEU A 70 -3.12 -19.39 27.42
CA LEU A 70 -3.13 -20.17 28.67
C LEU A 70 -4.32 -19.80 29.56
N THR A 71 -4.56 -18.50 29.74
CA THR A 71 -5.62 -18.00 30.64
C THR A 71 -6.94 -17.76 29.92
N GLY A 72 -6.95 -17.78 28.59
CA GLY A 72 -8.10 -17.41 27.76
C GLY A 72 -8.34 -15.89 27.65
N LYS A 73 -7.53 -15.06 28.31
CA LYS A 73 -7.68 -13.60 28.31
C LYS A 73 -7.63 -13.04 26.88
N HIS A 74 -8.65 -12.29 26.50
CA HIS A 74 -8.79 -11.59 25.21
C HIS A 74 -8.81 -12.46 23.95
N VAL A 75 -8.96 -13.78 24.09
CA VAL A 75 -9.06 -14.68 22.92
C VAL A 75 -10.29 -14.34 22.07
N ASP A 76 -11.35 -13.86 22.70
CA ASP A 76 -12.57 -13.34 22.09
C ASP A 76 -12.33 -12.19 21.09
N LYS A 77 -11.23 -11.44 21.24
CA LYS A 77 -10.88 -10.29 20.38
C LYS A 77 -10.23 -10.69 19.06
N LEU A 78 -9.71 -11.92 18.96
CA LEU A 78 -8.98 -12.38 17.78
C LEU A 78 -9.88 -12.49 16.55
N MET A 79 -11.00 -13.21 16.67
CA MET A 79 -11.90 -13.43 15.53
C MET A 79 -12.53 -12.14 14.99
N PRO A 80 -13.01 -11.19 15.82
CA PRO A 80 -13.45 -9.89 15.34
C PRO A 80 -12.37 -9.15 14.52
N ALA A 81 -11.12 -9.15 14.98
CA ALA A 81 -10.01 -8.53 14.24
C ALA A 81 -9.74 -9.21 12.89
N VAL A 82 -9.80 -10.54 12.84
CA VAL A 82 -9.66 -11.31 11.59
C VAL A 82 -10.79 -10.99 10.61
N LEU A 83 -12.04 -10.93 11.10
CA LEU A 83 -13.20 -10.59 10.27
C LEU A 83 -13.15 -9.17 9.74
N GLN A 84 -12.67 -8.22 10.54
CA GLN A 84 -12.46 -6.84 10.11
C GLN A 84 -11.40 -6.77 9.00
N VAL A 85 -10.23 -7.37 9.19
CA VAL A 85 -9.20 -7.43 8.14
C VAL A 85 -9.71 -8.16 6.90
N HIS A 86 -10.54 -9.19 7.05
CA HIS A 86 -11.18 -9.83 5.90
C HIS A 86 -12.13 -8.89 5.16
N LYS A 87 -12.95 -8.11 5.87
CA LYS A 87 -13.82 -7.10 5.26
C LYS A 87 -12.99 -6.10 4.46
N ASP A 88 -11.91 -5.59 5.03
CA ASP A 88 -11.03 -4.61 4.39
C ASP A 88 -10.29 -5.23 3.20
N TRP A 89 -9.87 -6.49 3.32
CA TRP A 89 -9.22 -7.26 2.25
C TRP A 89 -10.15 -7.59 1.08
N THR A 90 -11.47 -7.47 1.28
CA THR A 90 -12.48 -7.75 0.25
C THR A 90 -13.25 -6.51 -0.19
N ALA A 91 -12.92 -5.36 0.39
CA ALA A 91 -13.61 -4.10 0.15
C ALA A 91 -13.62 -3.71 -1.33
N ARG A 92 -14.74 -3.13 -1.76
CA ARG A 92 -14.91 -2.58 -3.10
C ARG A 92 -15.25 -1.10 -3.02
N VAL A 93 -14.34 -0.28 -3.53
CA VAL A 93 -14.47 1.17 -3.61
C VAL A 93 -15.13 1.52 -4.93
N LYS A 94 -16.22 2.30 -4.88
CA LYS A 94 -16.90 2.75 -6.10
C LYS A 94 -16.00 3.72 -6.86
N THR A 95 -15.95 3.57 -8.17
CA THR A 95 -15.08 4.37 -9.02
C THR A 95 -15.37 5.87 -8.93
N GLY A 96 -16.63 6.27 -8.71
CA GLY A 96 -17.00 7.67 -8.52
C GLY A 96 -16.38 8.29 -7.27
N ASP A 97 -16.42 7.57 -6.15
CA ASP A 97 -15.81 8.00 -4.88
C ASP A 97 -14.30 8.08 -5.01
N LEU A 98 -13.69 7.06 -5.63
CA LEU A 98 -12.25 7.00 -5.86
C LEU A 98 -11.73 8.18 -6.71
N ASN A 99 -12.47 8.59 -7.74
CA ASN A 99 -12.06 9.72 -8.60
C ASN A 99 -12.36 11.08 -7.97
N ARG A 100 -13.35 11.20 -7.09
CA ARG A 100 -13.52 12.40 -6.25
C ARG A 100 -12.35 12.54 -5.28
N TRP A 101 -12.05 11.48 -4.54
CA TRP A 101 -10.91 11.41 -3.63
C TRP A 101 -9.61 11.76 -4.35
N LEU A 102 -9.31 11.11 -5.49
CA LEU A 102 -8.08 11.34 -6.24
C LEU A 102 -7.87 12.82 -6.62
N ARG A 103 -8.93 13.51 -7.04
CA ARG A 103 -8.84 14.94 -7.40
C ARG A 103 -8.44 15.78 -6.21
N HIS A 104 -9.08 15.56 -5.06
CA HIS A 104 -8.80 16.29 -3.83
C HIS A 104 -7.37 16.02 -3.32
N THR A 105 -6.95 14.76 -3.29
CA THR A 105 -5.60 14.37 -2.83
C THR A 105 -4.50 14.96 -3.72
N VAL A 106 -4.69 14.95 -5.05
CA VAL A 106 -3.73 15.50 -6.02
C VAL A 106 -3.67 17.04 -6.00
N GLU A 107 -4.77 17.70 -5.65
CA GLU A 107 -4.82 19.14 -5.47
C GLU A 107 -4.06 19.57 -4.21
N ARG A 108 -4.28 18.86 -3.10
CA ARG A 108 -3.58 19.08 -1.82
C ARG A 108 -2.08 18.79 -1.92
N HIS A 109 -1.69 17.70 -2.57
CA HIS A 109 -0.31 17.32 -2.75
C HIS A 109 -0.03 16.96 -4.21
N PRO A 110 0.36 17.93 -5.05
CA PRO A 110 0.66 17.69 -6.45
C PRO A 110 1.82 16.70 -6.70
N PRO A 111 1.73 15.85 -7.74
CA PRO A 111 2.86 15.02 -8.15
C PRO A 111 4.06 15.87 -8.55
N PRO A 112 5.29 15.45 -8.20
CA PRO A 112 6.51 16.15 -8.59
C PRO A 112 6.66 16.17 -10.12
N SER A 113 7.27 17.25 -10.62
CA SER A 113 7.63 17.36 -12.03
C SER A 113 8.86 16.51 -12.33
N VAL A 114 8.75 15.61 -13.30
CA VAL A 114 9.88 14.78 -13.75
C VAL A 114 10.35 15.31 -15.09
N GLN A 115 11.63 15.68 -15.19
CA GLN A 115 12.23 16.30 -16.38
C GLN A 115 11.45 17.54 -16.86
N GLY A 116 11.10 18.43 -15.91
CA GLY A 116 10.42 19.70 -16.19
C GLY A 116 8.96 19.59 -16.64
N LYS A 117 8.35 18.39 -16.69
CA LYS A 117 6.92 18.25 -17.01
C LYS A 117 6.14 17.59 -15.88
N ARG A 118 5.00 18.18 -15.55
CA ARG A 118 4.09 17.69 -14.52
C ARG A 118 3.38 16.40 -14.95
N ILE A 119 3.35 15.42 -14.05
CA ILE A 119 2.53 14.21 -14.20
C ILE A 119 1.09 14.56 -13.83
N LYS A 120 0.13 14.22 -14.71
CA LYS A 120 -1.30 14.48 -14.50
C LYS A 120 -2.02 13.15 -14.26
N PRO A 121 -2.34 12.78 -13.01
CA PRO A 121 -3.32 11.76 -12.67
C PRO A 121 -4.67 12.13 -13.30
N ARG A 122 -5.34 11.17 -13.96
CA ARG A 122 -6.60 11.43 -14.67
C ARG A 122 -7.75 10.63 -14.12
N TYR A 123 -7.50 9.35 -13.88
CA TYR A 123 -8.54 8.41 -13.55
C TYR A 123 -7.96 7.27 -12.74
N MET A 124 -8.67 6.83 -11.70
CA MET A 124 -8.33 5.64 -10.94
C MET A 124 -9.55 4.73 -10.83
N ALA A 125 -9.31 3.42 -10.89
CA ALA A 125 -10.33 2.39 -10.70
C ALA A 125 -9.76 1.21 -9.92
N GLN A 126 -10.63 0.51 -9.19
CA GLN A 126 -10.27 -0.74 -8.55
C GLN A 126 -10.47 -1.91 -9.52
N MET A 127 -9.40 -2.64 -9.81
CA MET A 127 -9.39 -3.77 -10.74
C MET A 127 -9.73 -5.09 -10.05
N LYS A 128 -9.24 -5.29 -8.82
CA LYS A 128 -9.45 -6.51 -8.03
C LYS A 128 -9.67 -6.13 -6.57
N SER A 129 -10.46 -6.93 -5.87
CA SER A 129 -10.70 -6.75 -4.44
C SER A 129 -9.70 -7.50 -3.57
N ARG A 130 -9.15 -8.64 -4.01
CA ARG A 130 -8.32 -9.54 -3.19
C ARG A 130 -6.93 -9.77 -3.80
N PRO A 131 -5.87 -9.08 -3.35
CA PRO A 131 -5.91 -7.90 -2.48
C PRO A 131 -6.45 -6.66 -3.23
N PRO A 132 -6.85 -5.58 -2.51
CA PRO A 132 -7.30 -4.34 -3.12
C PRO A 132 -6.27 -3.81 -4.11
N THR A 133 -6.62 -3.86 -5.39
CA THR A 133 -5.72 -3.54 -6.49
C THR A 133 -6.32 -2.42 -7.32
N PHE A 134 -5.62 -1.30 -7.37
CA PHE A 134 -6.01 -0.09 -8.08
C PHE A 134 -5.15 0.12 -9.31
N VAL A 135 -5.76 0.66 -10.36
CA VAL A 135 -5.05 1.17 -11.53
C VAL A 135 -5.24 2.68 -11.60
N LEU A 136 -4.14 3.41 -11.68
CA LEU A 136 -4.10 4.85 -11.89
C LEU A 136 -3.65 5.12 -13.32
N ILE A 137 -4.48 5.82 -14.09
CA ILE A 137 -4.14 6.33 -15.41
C ILE A 137 -3.60 7.75 -15.27
N ALA A 138 -2.38 7.98 -15.73
CA ALA A 138 -1.72 9.28 -15.72
C ALA A 138 -1.09 9.63 -17.08
N SER A 139 -0.76 10.91 -17.30
CA SER A 139 -0.13 11.37 -18.56
C SER A 139 1.27 10.81 -18.82
N ARG A 140 2.06 10.57 -17.76
CA ARG A 140 3.41 9.98 -17.76
C ARG A 140 3.50 8.98 -16.60
N GLY A 141 2.61 7.99 -16.63
CA GLY A 141 2.45 7.06 -15.51
C GLY A 141 3.69 6.23 -15.21
N ASP A 142 4.47 5.93 -16.26
CA ASP A 142 5.77 5.27 -16.22
C ASP A 142 6.81 6.02 -15.37
N GLN A 143 6.66 7.34 -15.25
CA GLN A 143 7.62 8.23 -14.59
C GLN A 143 7.16 8.69 -13.21
N MET A 144 6.05 8.15 -12.71
CA MET A 144 5.59 8.45 -11.35
C MET A 144 6.63 7.95 -10.34
N PRO A 145 7.20 8.84 -9.49
CA PRO A 145 8.15 8.40 -8.47
C PRO A 145 7.50 7.46 -7.45
N ASP A 146 8.26 6.50 -6.95
CA ASP A 146 7.75 5.53 -5.98
C ASP A 146 7.36 6.18 -4.65
N SER A 147 8.01 7.28 -4.26
CA SER A 147 7.61 8.09 -3.11
C SER A 147 6.16 8.59 -3.23
N TYR A 148 5.78 9.10 -4.40
CA TYR A 148 4.42 9.58 -4.66
C TYR A 148 3.42 8.42 -4.77
N LYS A 149 3.83 7.25 -5.29
CA LYS A 149 2.99 6.05 -5.26
C LYS A 149 2.70 5.61 -3.81
N ARG A 150 3.72 5.60 -2.94
CA ARG A 150 3.57 5.27 -1.50
C ARG A 150 2.66 6.27 -0.80
N TYR A 151 2.81 7.56 -1.08
CA TYR A 151 1.90 8.60 -0.61
C TYR A 151 0.44 8.29 -0.98
N LEU A 152 0.15 8.05 -2.26
CA LEU A 152 -1.21 7.70 -2.71
C LEU A 152 -1.73 6.43 -2.04
N ILE A 153 -0.88 5.41 -1.84
CA ILE A 153 -1.28 4.18 -1.16
C ILE A 153 -1.66 4.43 0.30
N ASN A 154 -0.89 5.26 1.02
CA ASN A 154 -1.20 5.59 2.41
C ASN A 154 -2.48 6.43 2.50
N GLU A 155 -2.65 7.43 1.64
CA GLU A 155 -3.89 8.22 1.60
C GLU A 155 -5.11 7.36 1.19
N LEU A 156 -4.94 6.37 0.31
CA LEU A 156 -6.00 5.40 -0.01
C LEU A 156 -6.37 4.56 1.21
N ARG A 157 -5.37 4.16 1.99
CA ARG A 157 -5.57 3.35 3.18
C ARG A 157 -6.44 4.08 4.18
N ASP A 158 -6.10 5.35 4.46
CA ASP A 158 -6.80 6.14 5.45
C ASP A 158 -8.18 6.62 4.97
N ALA A 159 -8.33 6.92 3.67
CA ALA A 159 -9.60 7.42 3.13
C ALA A 159 -10.69 6.34 2.97
N PHE A 160 -10.30 5.06 2.90
CA PHE A 160 -11.21 3.95 2.67
C PHE A 160 -11.10 2.84 3.73
N ASP A 161 -10.50 3.14 4.88
CA ASP A 161 -10.33 2.25 6.03
C ASP A 161 -9.69 0.89 5.67
N LEU A 162 -8.72 0.86 4.75
CA LEU A 162 -8.09 -0.36 4.23
C LEU A 162 -6.88 -0.80 5.08
N HIS A 163 -7.09 -0.93 6.37
CA HIS A 163 -6.02 -1.22 7.34
C HIS A 163 -5.64 -2.71 7.38
N GLY A 164 -4.37 -3.00 7.66
CA GLY A 164 -3.88 -4.39 7.79
C GLY A 164 -3.88 -5.21 6.50
N VAL A 165 -4.11 -4.58 5.34
CA VAL A 165 -4.12 -5.26 4.04
C VAL A 165 -3.12 -4.63 3.06
N PRO A 166 -2.51 -5.45 2.18
CA PRO A 166 -1.63 -4.93 1.15
C PRO A 166 -2.47 -4.26 0.05
N ILE A 167 -2.18 -2.99 -0.22
CA ILE A 167 -2.79 -2.25 -1.34
C ILE A 167 -1.83 -2.25 -2.52
N ARG A 168 -2.32 -2.68 -3.69
CA ARG A 168 -1.54 -2.67 -4.94
C ARG A 168 -1.96 -1.50 -5.82
N LEU A 169 -1.01 -0.64 -6.19
CA LEU A 169 -1.26 0.48 -7.10
C LEU A 169 -0.44 0.31 -8.38
N PHE A 170 -1.12 0.10 -9.50
CA PHE A 170 -0.50 0.09 -10.82
C PHE A 170 -0.70 1.44 -11.50
N VAL A 171 0.40 2.12 -11.84
CA VAL A 171 0.32 3.36 -12.60
C VAL A 171 0.56 3.04 -14.07
N ARG A 172 -0.36 3.44 -14.93
CA ARG A 172 -0.27 3.28 -16.39
C ARG A 172 -0.29 4.63 -17.07
N GLN A 173 0.43 4.72 -18.17
CA GLN A 173 0.32 5.85 -19.07
C GLN A 173 -0.96 5.71 -19.91
N GLY A 174 -1.80 6.74 -19.93
CA GLY A 174 -2.95 6.77 -20.83
C GLY A 174 -2.50 6.76 -22.29
N LYS A 175 -3.13 5.94 -23.14
CA LYS A 175 -2.88 5.96 -24.59
C LYS A 175 -3.24 7.35 -25.12
N ASN A 176 -2.33 7.95 -25.90
CA ASN A 176 -2.64 9.17 -26.64
C ASN A 176 -3.37 8.77 -27.94
N PRO A 177 -4.66 9.08 -28.11
CA PRO A 177 -5.44 8.68 -29.30
C PRO A 177 -4.91 9.26 -30.62
N TYR A 178 -3.99 10.23 -30.55
CA TYR A 178 -3.39 10.89 -31.71
C TYR A 178 -1.99 10.39 -32.06
N ALA A 179 -1.46 9.38 -31.34
CA ALA A 179 -0.09 8.89 -31.58
C ALA A 179 0.07 8.15 -32.93
N ASP A 180 -1.01 7.54 -33.43
CA ASP A 180 -0.99 6.68 -34.63
C ASP A 180 -1.64 7.36 -35.86
N LYS A 181 -2.07 8.63 -35.76
CA LYS A 181 -2.62 9.37 -36.91
C LYS A 181 -1.47 9.93 -37.77
N PRO A 182 -1.54 9.87 -39.12
CA PRO A 182 -0.56 10.52 -39.99
C PRO A 182 -0.60 12.03 -39.73
N GLY A 183 0.49 12.58 -39.17
CA GLY A 183 0.58 13.97 -38.70
C GLY A 183 0.80 14.12 -37.18
N GLY A 184 0.73 13.03 -36.40
CA GLY A 184 1.11 13.03 -34.99
C GLY A 184 2.62 13.22 -34.82
N PHE A 185 3.04 14.19 -34.00
CA PHE A 185 4.45 14.40 -33.64
C PHE A 185 5.01 13.13 -32.96
N ARG A 186 5.64 12.24 -33.74
CA ARG A 186 6.46 11.15 -33.20
C ARG A 186 7.67 11.78 -32.51
N LYS A 187 7.87 11.48 -31.23
CA LYS A 187 9.07 11.92 -30.52
C LYS A 187 10.29 11.37 -31.25
N PRO A 188 11.32 12.19 -31.57
CA PRO A 188 12.55 11.69 -32.15
C PRO A 188 13.24 10.75 -31.16
N ASP A 189 13.60 9.56 -31.64
CA ASP A 189 14.27 8.53 -30.83
C ASP A 189 15.77 8.87 -30.73
N TRP A 190 16.10 9.78 -29.81
CA TRP A 190 17.46 10.31 -29.63
C TRP A 190 18.52 9.24 -29.30
N LYS A 191 18.09 8.05 -28.84
CA LYS A 191 18.98 6.91 -28.56
C LYS A 191 19.57 6.27 -29.83
N ILE A 192 18.95 6.44 -30.99
CA ILE A 192 19.42 5.85 -32.25
C ILE A 192 20.53 6.71 -32.90
N GLN A 193 20.63 8.00 -32.57
CA GLN A 193 21.62 8.90 -33.17
C GLN A 193 23.01 8.86 -32.52
N GLN A 194 23.13 8.44 -31.26
CA GLN A 194 24.45 8.35 -30.61
C GLN A 194 25.26 7.12 -31.07
N GLN A 195 24.61 6.03 -31.47
CA GLN A 195 25.30 4.82 -31.92
C GLN A 195 25.85 4.95 -33.34
N LYS A 196 25.31 5.86 -34.17
CA LYS A 196 25.83 6.16 -35.52
C LYS A 196 27.00 7.15 -35.56
N LYS A 197 27.29 7.86 -34.47
CA LYS A 197 28.42 8.82 -34.39
C LYS A 197 29.71 8.22 -33.81
N SER A 198 29.65 7.02 -33.21
CA SER A 198 30.83 6.36 -32.61
C SER A 198 31.44 5.26 -33.51
N GLY A 199 30.99 5.16 -34.76
CA GLY A 199 31.45 4.17 -35.75
C GLY A 199 31.96 4.81 -37.04
N LYS A 200 32.77 5.87 -36.91
CA LYS A 200 33.62 6.42 -37.97
C LYS A 200 34.97 6.76 -37.38
#